data_AF-A0A6A4UUB8-F1
#
_entry.id   AF-A0A6A4UUB8-F1
#
_cell.length_a   1.000
_cell.length_b   1.000
_cell.length_c   1.000
_cell.angle_alpha   90.00
_cell.angle_beta   90.00
_cell.angle_gamma   90.00
#
_symmetry.space_group_name_H-M   'P 1'
#
loop_
_entity.id
_entity.type
_entity.pdbx_description
1 polymer ?
#
loop_
_entity_poly.entity_id
_entity_poly.type
_entity_poly.pdbx_seq_one_letter_code
_entity_poly.pdbx_strand_id
1 'polypeptide(L)' 'MIHAKSIITCPECGKSKEEIMPIDACLHFYTCSFCKTLLNPKKGDCCVFCSYGSVSCPPIQIEDELKNNNGNT' A
#
# COMPACT_ATOMS: atom_id res chain seq x y z
N MET A 1 -7.63 -7.18 11.40
CA MET A 1 -7.69 -8.07 10.22
C MET A 1 -6.78 -7.50 9.15
N ILE A 2 -5.78 -8.28 8.74
CA ILE A 2 -4.77 -7.87 7.75
C ILE A 2 -5.22 -8.24 6.33
N HIS A 3 -5.07 -7.30 5.39
CA HIS A 3 -5.35 -7.46 3.97
C HIS A 3 -4.05 -7.65 3.20
N ALA A 4 -3.92 -8.79 2.52
CA ALA A 4 -2.78 -9.09 1.65
C ALA A 4 -2.96 -8.60 0.20
N LYS A 5 -4.11 -8.02 -0.14
CA LYS A 5 -4.44 -7.53 -1.48
C LYS A 5 -4.87 -6.07 -1.43
N SER A 6 -4.44 -5.30 -2.41
CA SER A 6 -4.82 -3.89 -2.58
C SER A 6 -4.99 -3.58 -4.06
N ILE A 7 -5.98 -2.75 -4.38
CA ILE A 7 -6.17 -2.23 -5.73
C ILE A 7 -5.25 -1.01 -5.86
N ILE A 8 -4.16 -1.13 -6.61
CA ILE A 8 -3.27 -0.02 -6.90
C ILE A 8 -3.77 0.73 -8.14
N THR A 9 -3.94 2.04 -8.01
CA THR A 9 -4.39 2.91 -9.11
C THR A 9 -3.24 3.79 -9.58
N CYS A 10 -2.89 3.69 -10.86
CA CYS A 10 -1.83 4.51 -11.44
C CYS A 10 -2.31 5.96 -11.64
N PRO A 11 -1.66 6.98 -11.03
CA PRO A 11 -2.08 8.37 -11.17
C PRO A 11 -1.86 8.92 -12.59
N GLU A 12 -0.94 8.34 -13.35
CA GLU A 12 -0.58 8.80 -14.70
C GLU A 12 -1.58 8.36 -15.78
N CYS A 13 -2.15 7.17 -15.66
CA CYS A 13 -3.04 6.61 -16.69
C CYS A 13 -4.44 6.23 -16.17
N GLY A 14 -4.69 6.39 -14.87
CA GLY A 14 -5.98 6.10 -14.23
C GLY A 14 -6.36 4.62 -14.15
N LYS A 15 -5.55 3.70 -14.67
CA LYS A 15 -5.83 2.26 -14.61
C LYS A 15 -5.50 1.69 -13.24
N SER A 16 -6.36 0.80 -12.78
CA SER A 16 -6.23 0.09 -11.51
C SER A 16 -5.98 -1.40 -11.72
N LYS A 17 -5.30 -2.02 -10.78
CA LYS A 17 -5.05 -3.47 -10.77
C LYS A 17 -5.02 -3.97 -9.33
N GLU A 18 -5.61 -5.15 -9.09
CA GLU A 18 -5.42 -5.86 -7.82
C GLU A 18 -4.01 -6.45 -7.80
N GLU A 19 -3.24 -6.12 -6.76
CA GLU A 19 -1.91 -6.64 -6.51
C GLU A 19 -1.83 -7.26 -5.11
N ILE A 20 -0.95 -8.26 -4.98
CA ILE A 20 -0.63 -8.85 -3.69
C ILE A 20 0.46 -8.00 -3.03
N MET A 21 0.20 -7.56 -1.81
CA MET A 21 1.16 -6.79 -1.01
C MET A 21 2.05 -7.75 -0.20
N PRO A 22 3.37 -7.52 -0.14
CA PRO A 22 4.23 -8.24 0.79
C PRO A 22 3.78 -7.98 2.23
N ILE A 23 3.67 -9.04 3.04
CA ILE A 23 3.17 -8.92 4.42
C ILE A 23 4.25 -8.31 5.32
N ASP A 24 5.50 -8.60 5.03
CA ASP A 24 6.69 -8.30 5.82
C ASP A 24 7.45 -7.06 5.34
N ALA A 25 7.03 -6.42 4.26
CA ALA A 25 7.75 -5.29 3.67
C ALA A 25 6.88 -4.28 2.92
N CYS A 26 7.34 -3.03 2.95
CA CYS A 26 6.79 -1.93 2.15
C CYS A 26 7.34 -1.94 0.73
N LEU A 27 6.45 -1.96 -0.28
CA LEU A 27 6.86 -1.84 -1.68
C LEU A 27 7.07 -0.37 -2.08
N HIS A 28 8.33 0.09 -2.05
CA HIS A 28 8.63 1.50 -2.30
C HIS A 28 8.46 1.91 -3.77
N PHE A 29 8.61 0.99 -4.71
CA PHE A 29 8.50 1.29 -6.14
C PHE A 29 7.58 0.30 -6.82
N TYR A 30 6.76 0.78 -7.75
CA TYR A 30 5.90 -0.06 -8.56
C TYR A 30 5.91 0.41 -10.00
N THR A 31 6.16 -0.51 -10.93
CA THR A 31 6.05 -0.22 -12.36
C THR A 31 4.63 -0.51 -12.81
N CYS A 32 3.92 0.51 -13.28
CA CYS A 32 2.57 0.33 -13.79
C CYS A 32 2.54 -0.69 -14.93
N SER A 33 1.76 -1.76 -14.78
CA SER A 33 1.67 -2.82 -15.80
C SER A 33 1.16 -2.31 -17.16
N PHE A 34 0.42 -1.20 -17.17
CA PHE A 34 -0.24 -0.63 -18.34
C PHE A 34 0.59 0.43 -19.07
N CYS A 35 0.99 1.52 -18.39
CA CYS A 35 1.74 2.61 -19.01
C CYS A 35 3.25 2.54 -18.76
N LYS A 36 3.73 1.57 -17.97
CA LYS A 36 5.14 1.35 -17.62
C LYS A 36 5.80 2.48 -16.83
N THR A 37 5.05 3.49 -16.38
CA THR A 37 5.59 4.50 -15.47
C THR A 37 6.00 3.87 -14.15
N LEU A 38 7.18 4.25 -13.66
CA LEU A 38 7.66 3.91 -12.32
C LEU A 38 7.02 4.87 -11.31
N LEU A 39 6.23 4.32 -10.40
CA LEU A 39 5.57 5.06 -9.33
C LEU A 39 6.44 5.05 -8.07
N ASN A 40 6.57 6.23 -7.47
CA ASN A 40 7.18 6.45 -6.17
C ASN A 40 6.09 6.87 -5.17
N PRO A 41 6.20 6.55 -3.88
CA PRO A 41 5.26 7.03 -2.87
C PRO A 41 5.19 8.56 -2.85
N LYS A 42 4.03 9.08 -2.45
CA LYS A 42 3.85 10.48 -2.12
C LYS A 42 4.65 10.81 -0.86
N LYS A 43 5.04 12.08 -0.73
CA LYS A 43 5.75 12.57 0.45
C LYS A 43 4.91 12.30 1.71
N GLY A 44 5.52 11.63 2.69
CA GLY A 44 4.88 11.27 3.96
C GLY A 44 4.29 9.86 3.99
N ASP A 45 4.15 9.21 2.84
CA ASP A 45 3.65 7.84 2.77
C ASP A 45 4.78 6.82 2.80
N CYS A 46 4.46 5.67 3.37
CA CYS A 46 5.40 4.58 3.59
C CYS A 46 5.88 3.89 2.28
N CYS A 47 4.99 3.77 1.29
CA CYS A 47 5.15 2.94 0.10
C CYS A 47 4.06 3.24 -0.95
N VAL A 48 4.15 2.66 -2.15
CA VAL A 48 3.20 2.91 -3.25
C VAL A 48 1.76 2.53 -2.92
N PHE A 49 1.54 1.52 -2.07
CA PHE A 49 0.20 1.13 -1.63
C PHE A 49 -0.38 2.11 -0.59
N CYS A 50 0.44 2.66 0.30
CA CYS A 50 0.02 3.76 1.18
C CYS A 50 -0.46 4.97 0.35
N SER A 51 0.17 5.24 -0.79
CA SER A 51 -0.12 6.42 -1.62
C SER A 51 -1.24 6.27 -2.65
N TYR A 52 -1.37 5.07 -3.22
CA TYR A 52 -2.19 4.80 -4.41
C TYR A 52 -3.02 3.52 -4.31
N GLY A 53 -2.91 2.79 -3.20
CA GLY A 53 -3.68 1.58 -2.93
C GLY A 53 -5.06 1.89 -2.36
N SER A 54 -5.99 0.95 -2.53
CA SER A 54 -7.31 1.00 -1.89
C SER A 54 -7.27 0.73 -0.40
N VAL A 55 -6.24 0.00 0.06
CA VAL A 55 -5.94 -0.27 1.46
C VAL A 55 -4.45 -0.04 1.73
N SER A 56 -4.13 0.41 2.95
CA SER A 56 -2.77 0.65 3.43
C SER A 56 -1.89 -0.60 3.34
N CYS A 57 -0.57 -0.45 3.36
CA CYS A 57 0.32 -1.61 3.32
C CYS A 57 0.21 -2.51 4.58
N PRO A 58 0.54 -3.82 4.48
CA PRO A 58 0.40 -4.74 5.62
C PRO A 58 1.16 -4.33 6.88
N PRO A 59 2.41 -3.82 6.82
CA PRO A 59 3.12 -3.35 8.02
C PRO A 59 2.35 -2.30 8.82
N ILE A 60 1.71 -1.33 8.15
CA ILE A 60 0.89 -0.30 8.81
C ILE A 60 -0.39 -0.90 9.40
N GLN A 61 -1.06 -1.80 8.66
CA GLN A 61 -2.25 -2.48 9.18
C GLN A 61 -1.97 -3.28 10.45
N ILE A 62 -0.81 -3.95 10.52
CA ILE A 62 -0.35 -4.68 11.72
C ILE A 62 -0.10 -3.71 12.87
N GLU A 63 0.63 -2.63 12.61
CA GLU A 63 0.93 -1.62 13.64
C GLU A 63 -0.35 -1.00 14.21
N ASP A 64 -1.30 -0.66 13.35
CA ASP A 64 -2.61 -0.12 13.75
C ASP A 64 -3.42 -1.14 14.57
N GLU A 65 -3.45 -2.42 14.15
CA GLU A 65 -4.12 -3.48 14.89
C GLU A 65 -3.51 -3.69 16.28
N LEU A 66 -2.18 -3.61 16.42
CA LEU A 66 -1.50 -3.69 17.73
C LEU A 66 -1.79 -2.49 18.62
N LYS A 67 -1.86 -1.28 18.06
CA LYS A 67 -2.18 -0.05 18.83
C LYS A 67 -3.63 -0.07 19.32
N ASN A 68 -4.56 -0.52 18.48
CA ASN A 68 -5.99 -0.55 18.82
C ASN A 68 -6.33 -1.63 19.86
N ASN A 69 -5.53 -2.68 19.96
CA ASN A 69 -5.66 -3.71 21.00
C ASN A 69 -4.99 -3.31 22.34
N ASN A 70 -4.23 -2.21 22.36
CA ASN A 70 -3.54 -1.69 23.55
C ASN A 70 -4.21 -0.44 24.13
N GLY A 71 -5.54 -0.39 24.09
CA GLY A 71 -6.32 0.54 24.90
C GLY A 71 -6.30 0.18 26.40
N ASN A 72 -5.12 0.12 27.04
CA ASN A 72 -4.91 0.29 28.48
C ASN A 72 -3.41 0.29 28.88
N THR A 73 -2.72 1.42 28.77
CA THR A 73 -1.90 1.93 29.89
C THR A 73 -1.80 3.45 29.78
#